data_AF-A0A087TJR4-F1
#
_entry.id   AF-A0A087TJR4-F1
#
_cell.length_a   1.000
_cell.length_b   1.000
_cell.length_c   1.000
_cell.angle_alpha   90.00
_cell.angle_beta   90.00
_cell.angle_gamma   90.00
#
_symmetry.space_group_name_H-M   'P 1'
#
loop_
_entity.id
_entity.type
_entity.pdbx_description
1 polymer ?
#
loop_
_entity_poly.entity_id
_entity_poly.type
_entity_poly.pdbx_seq_one_letter_code
_entity_poly.pdbx_strand_id
1 'polypeptide(L)'
;MRRRTHCIGSELEMKVYFDYVRNFIATLDGKPTFAFTFIARLTHDIFKYAGYADKPSYELLKDLKDYGATNQSLLIFFSDHGIRFGDIRKTYIGKIEERMPFMFLSFPEWFFRKYPKFAKNLELNKNRLTTPYDIHATLLHLLDLERESFFTLHGQSLLTEIPAERTCRDAMIAKHWCACQTHKLIATNDSNVRQAALAIVRNVNQLLKPFFKLCVPLKLGKILDARIVMANEDLLPVTTKDYLITIHVIPSG
;
A
#
# COMPACT_ATOMS: atom_id res chain seq x y z
N MET A 1 -2.40 35.50 -10.37
CA MET A 1 -1.68 34.57 -9.47
C MET A 1 -1.72 33.16 -10.04
N ARG A 2 -0.59 32.61 -10.50
CA ARG A 2 -0.52 31.18 -10.85
C ARG A 2 -0.63 30.39 -9.53
N ARG A 3 -1.72 29.65 -9.32
CA ARG A 3 -1.79 28.64 -8.26
C ARG A 3 -0.70 27.60 -8.54
N ARG A 4 0.43 27.68 -7.84
CA ARG A 4 1.46 26.62 -7.87
C ARG A 4 0.89 25.46 -7.07
N THR A 5 0.46 24.41 -7.76
CA THR A 5 -0.35 23.31 -7.20
C THR A 5 0.35 22.51 -6.10
N HIS A 6 1.67 22.62 -5.95
CA HIS A 6 2.47 21.88 -4.95
C HIS A 6 3.29 22.80 -4.03
N CYS A 7 3.09 24.11 -4.08
CA CYS A 7 3.90 25.06 -3.31
C CYS A 7 3.03 25.93 -2.39
N ILE A 8 3.57 26.25 -1.22
CA ILE A 8 3.08 27.30 -0.33
C ILE A 8 4.05 28.48 -0.46
N GLY A 9 3.63 29.52 -1.18
CA GLY A 9 4.54 30.61 -1.57
C GLY A 9 5.66 30.12 -2.49
N SER A 10 6.91 30.29 -2.08
CA SER A 10 8.11 29.82 -2.79
C SER A 10 8.54 28.40 -2.40
N GLU A 11 7.98 27.84 -1.33
CA GLU A 11 8.40 26.55 -0.77
C GLU A 11 7.53 25.39 -1.25
N LEU A 12 8.13 24.22 -1.40
CA LEU A 12 7.40 22.98 -1.65
C LEU A 12 6.53 22.65 -0.42
N GLU A 13 5.25 22.38 -0.62
CA GLU A 13 4.29 22.08 0.46
C GLU A 13 4.79 20.93 1.36
N MET A 14 5.30 19.85 0.77
CA MET A 14 5.90 18.73 1.49
C MET A 14 7.04 19.16 2.41
N LYS A 15 7.90 20.08 1.95
CA LYS A 15 9.00 20.59 2.75
C LYS A 15 8.48 21.39 3.95
N VAL A 16 7.45 22.21 3.76
CA VAL A 16 6.83 22.95 4.87
C VAL A 16 6.35 21.98 5.96
N TYR A 17 5.66 20.89 5.59
CA TYR A 17 5.24 19.87 6.56
C TYR A 17 6.43 19.20 7.27
N PHE A 18 7.50 18.89 6.54
CA PHE A 18 8.70 18.30 7.12
C PHE A 18 9.43 19.24 8.08
N ASP A 19 9.49 20.55 7.76
CA ASP A 19 10.03 21.56 8.67
C ASP A 19 9.20 21.63 9.98
N TYR A 20 7.87 21.47 9.91
CA TYR A 20 7.02 21.38 11.10
C TYR A 20 7.32 20.13 11.93
N VAL A 21 7.48 18.96 11.30
CA VAL A 21 7.87 17.72 12.00
C VAL A 21 9.20 17.91 12.72
N ARG A 22 10.19 18.46 12.01
CA ARG A 22 11.51 18.74 12.57
C ARG A 22 11.43 19.66 13.79
N ASN A 23 10.72 20.78 13.68
CA ASN A 23 10.57 21.74 14.78
C ASN A 23 9.81 21.14 15.96
N PHE A 24 8.78 20.33 15.70
CA PHE A 24 8.01 19.65 16.73
C PHE A 24 8.88 18.68 17.53
N ILE A 25 9.66 17.83 16.85
CA ILE A 25 10.58 16.88 17.50
C ILE A 25 11.65 17.62 18.30
N ALA A 26 12.26 18.67 17.75
CA ALA A 26 13.27 19.45 18.47
C ALA A 26 12.70 20.18 19.71
N THR A 27 11.46 20.67 19.63
CA THR A 27 10.81 21.39 20.74
C THR A 27 10.42 20.46 21.89
N LEU A 28 10.07 19.21 21.58
CA LEU A 28 9.63 18.21 22.56
C LEU A 28 10.75 17.25 22.96
N ASP A 29 12.01 17.61 22.71
CA ASP A 29 13.15 16.81 23.09
C ASP A 29 13.11 16.44 24.59
N GLY A 30 13.47 15.18 24.88
CA GLY A 30 13.40 14.59 26.22
C GLY A 30 11.99 14.29 26.75
N LYS A 31 10.91 14.54 25.99
CA LYS A 31 9.53 14.21 26.39
C LYS A 31 8.94 13.06 25.58
N PRO A 32 8.21 12.12 26.20
CA PRO A 32 7.46 11.09 25.48
C PRO A 32 6.47 11.74 24.50
N THR A 33 6.64 11.44 23.21
CA THR A 33 5.94 12.14 22.13
C THR A 33 5.52 11.15 21.05
N PHE A 34 4.34 11.39 20.45
CA PHE A 34 3.88 10.70 19.24
C PHE A 34 3.62 11.75 18.15
N ALA A 35 4.21 11.55 16.96
CA ALA A 35 4.03 12.43 15.81
C ALA A 35 3.50 11.62 14.62
N PHE A 36 2.53 12.18 13.91
CA PHE A 36 2.02 11.64 12.66
C PHE A 36 1.92 12.75 11.61
N THR A 37 2.47 12.52 10.43
CA THR A 37 2.41 13.47 9.31
C THR A 37 2.20 12.70 8.01
N PHE A 38 1.32 13.22 7.17
CA PHE A 38 0.90 12.56 5.93
C PHE A 38 0.99 13.52 4.75
N ILE A 39 1.77 13.16 3.74
CA ILE A 39 2.01 14.00 2.55
C ILE A 39 1.13 13.50 1.41
N ALA A 40 0.03 14.21 1.14
CA ALA A 40 -1.02 13.69 0.26
C ALA A 40 -0.94 14.15 -1.21
N ARG A 41 -0.11 15.16 -1.56
CA ARG A 41 -0.27 15.88 -2.85
C ARG A 41 0.83 15.65 -3.87
N LEU A 42 2.10 15.67 -3.47
CA LEU A 42 3.21 15.70 -4.42
C LEU A 42 3.23 14.45 -5.32
N THR A 43 2.98 13.28 -4.75
CA THR A 43 3.09 11.98 -5.42
C THR A 43 1.75 11.38 -5.85
N HIS A 44 0.63 12.09 -5.63
CA HIS A 44 -0.71 11.52 -5.76
C HIS A 44 -1.04 11.12 -7.20
N ASP A 45 -0.93 12.06 -8.15
CA ASP A 45 -1.43 11.86 -9.51
C ASP A 45 -0.34 11.45 -10.51
N ILE A 46 0.91 11.89 -10.27
CA ILE A 46 2.01 11.79 -11.22
C ILE A 46 3.20 11.13 -10.53
N PHE A 47 3.43 9.84 -10.82
CA PHE A 47 4.51 9.07 -10.20
C PHE A 47 5.90 9.71 -10.39
N LYS A 48 6.11 10.42 -11.52
CA LYS A 48 7.37 11.12 -11.81
C LYS A 48 7.71 12.20 -10.78
N TYR A 49 6.71 12.73 -10.08
CA TYR A 49 6.93 13.75 -9.05
C TYR A 49 7.53 13.19 -7.77
N ALA A 50 7.59 11.86 -7.60
CA ALA A 50 8.34 11.24 -6.52
C ALA A 50 9.82 11.67 -6.50
N GLY A 51 10.41 11.99 -7.66
CA GLY A 51 11.78 12.54 -7.71
C GLY A 51 11.94 13.88 -6.98
N TYR A 52 10.88 14.70 -6.91
CA TYR A 52 10.91 15.96 -6.14
C TYR A 52 10.80 15.73 -4.62
N ALA A 53 10.37 14.54 -4.18
CA ALA A 53 10.27 14.17 -2.78
C ALA A 53 11.62 13.72 -2.18
N ASP A 54 12.58 13.33 -3.03
CA ASP A 54 13.85 12.71 -2.62
C ASP A 54 14.66 13.61 -1.69
N LYS A 55 15.04 14.80 -2.17
CA LYS A 55 15.82 15.76 -1.37
C LYS A 55 15.13 16.17 -0.06
N PRO A 56 13.85 16.62 -0.04
CA PRO A 56 13.18 16.94 1.22
C PRO A 56 13.09 15.77 2.21
N SER A 57 12.86 14.55 1.71
CA SER A 57 12.81 13.35 2.57
C SER A 57 14.18 13.03 3.15
N TYR A 58 15.24 13.10 2.34
CA TYR A 58 16.61 12.94 2.81
C TYR A 58 16.98 13.97 3.87
N GLU A 59 16.66 15.25 3.65
CA GLU A 59 16.94 16.33 4.59
C GLU A 59 16.22 16.09 5.93
N LEU A 60 14.93 15.74 5.92
CA LEU A 60 14.21 15.39 7.15
C LEU A 60 14.86 14.22 7.89
N LEU A 61 15.13 13.11 7.20
CA LEU A 61 15.71 11.91 7.81
C LEU A 61 17.11 12.17 8.35
N LYS A 62 17.91 12.99 7.65
CA LYS A 62 19.24 13.42 8.09
C LYS A 62 19.14 14.30 9.33
N ASP A 63 18.27 15.30 9.35
CA ASP A 63 18.09 16.19 10.50
C ASP A 63 17.64 15.41 11.75
N LEU A 64 16.67 14.49 11.61
CA LEU A 64 16.22 13.63 12.72
C LEU A 64 17.35 12.75 13.27
N LYS A 65 18.23 12.25 12.39
CA LYS A 65 19.40 11.47 12.79
C LYS A 65 20.45 12.33 13.48
N ASP A 66 20.78 13.48 12.91
CA ASP A 66 21.83 14.37 13.39
C ASP A 66 21.46 15.00 14.76
N TYR A 67 20.16 15.22 15.03
CA TYR A 67 19.66 15.59 16.36
C TYR A 67 19.65 14.44 17.37
N GLY A 68 19.89 13.20 16.93
CA GLY A 68 19.82 12.01 17.76
C GLY A 68 18.38 11.54 18.07
N ALA A 69 17.36 12.09 17.41
CA ALA A 69 15.96 11.70 17.63
C ALA A 69 15.73 10.20 17.33
N THR A 70 16.42 9.67 16.33
CA THR A 70 16.37 8.24 15.96
C THR A 70 17.05 7.32 16.98
N ASN A 71 17.84 7.85 17.92
CA ASN A 71 18.50 7.05 18.96
C ASN A 71 17.55 6.66 20.10
N GLN A 72 16.38 7.29 20.18
CA GLN A 72 15.39 7.03 21.24
C GLN A 72 13.98 6.75 20.70
N SER A 73 13.79 6.80 19.38
CA SER A 73 12.47 6.73 18.75
C SER A 73 12.38 5.60 17.74
N LEU A 74 11.21 4.95 17.65
CA LEU A 74 10.82 4.22 16.45
C LEU A 74 10.34 5.23 15.40
N LEU A 75 11.03 5.29 14.27
CA LEU A 75 10.59 6.03 13.08
C LEU A 75 9.91 5.06 12.11
N ILE A 76 8.69 5.40 11.68
CA ILE A 76 7.95 4.68 10.64
C ILE A 76 7.80 5.61 9.43
N PHE A 77 8.37 5.23 8.30
CA PHE A 77 8.25 5.94 7.03
C PHE A 77 7.52 5.04 6.03
N PHE A 78 6.32 5.45 5.60
CA PHE A 78 5.41 4.55 4.90
C PHE A 78 4.56 5.27 3.85
N SER A 79 3.93 4.46 2.99
CA SER A 79 2.85 4.88 2.09
C SER A 79 1.56 4.14 2.44
N ASP A 80 0.39 4.71 2.15
CA ASP A 80 -0.89 4.04 2.30
C ASP A 80 -1.24 3.15 1.09
N HIS A 81 -0.74 3.51 -0.10
CA HIS A 81 -0.88 2.75 -1.34
C HIS A 81 0.27 3.06 -2.33
N GLY A 82 0.39 2.31 -3.43
CA GLY A 82 1.20 2.71 -4.59
C GLY A 82 0.45 3.64 -5.55
N ILE A 83 0.97 3.91 -6.74
CA ILE A 83 0.33 4.89 -7.65
C ILE A 83 -1.07 4.43 -8.12
N ARG A 84 -2.09 5.27 -7.87
CA ARG A 84 -3.50 5.01 -8.25
C ARG A 84 -3.99 5.81 -9.46
N PHE A 85 -3.07 6.42 -10.20
CA PHE A 85 -3.36 7.23 -11.38
C PHE A 85 -2.43 6.97 -12.56
N GLY A 86 -2.85 7.40 -13.74
CA GLY A 86 -2.08 7.34 -14.98
C GLY A 86 -2.07 5.97 -15.67
N ASP A 87 -1.40 5.94 -16.82
CA ASP A 87 -1.38 4.76 -17.71
C ASP A 87 -0.70 3.53 -17.11
N ILE A 88 0.16 3.71 -16.10
CA ILE A 88 0.85 2.60 -15.43
C ILE A 88 -0.13 1.56 -14.88
N ARG A 89 -1.34 1.96 -14.45
CA ARG A 89 -2.38 1.04 -13.94
C ARG A 89 -2.94 0.10 -14.99
N LYS A 90 -2.76 0.41 -16.27
CA LYS A 90 -3.14 -0.50 -17.36
C LYS A 90 -2.20 -1.70 -17.42
N THR A 91 -0.99 -1.59 -16.85
CA THR A 91 0.00 -2.67 -16.80
C THR A 91 -0.27 -3.60 -15.62
N TYR A 92 0.22 -4.85 -15.72
CA TYR A 92 0.16 -5.80 -14.61
C TYR A 92 0.95 -5.30 -13.39
N ILE A 93 2.15 -4.75 -13.61
CA ILE A 93 3.01 -4.23 -12.53
C ILE A 93 2.31 -3.09 -11.80
N GLY A 94 1.69 -2.15 -12.51
CA GLY A 94 0.94 -1.06 -11.86
C GLY A 94 -0.20 -1.55 -10.96
N LYS A 95 -0.85 -2.67 -11.31
CA LYS A 95 -1.88 -3.31 -10.46
C LYS A 95 -1.30 -3.97 -9.21
N ILE A 96 -0.03 -4.38 -9.22
CA ILE A 96 0.68 -4.88 -8.04
C ILE A 96 1.15 -3.71 -7.17
N GLU A 97 1.84 -2.74 -7.77
CA GLU A 97 2.35 -1.54 -7.10
C GLU A 97 1.24 -0.79 -6.36
N GLU A 98 0.05 -0.63 -6.98
CA GLU A 98 -1.12 -0.01 -6.34
C GLU A 98 -1.47 -0.63 -4.97
N ARG A 99 -1.23 -1.93 -4.81
CA ARG A 99 -1.61 -2.73 -3.63
C ARG A 99 -0.47 -2.96 -2.65
N MET A 100 0.76 -2.61 -3.03
CA MET A 100 1.98 -2.92 -2.28
C MET A 100 2.69 -1.61 -1.90
N PRO A 101 2.19 -0.87 -0.90
CA PRO A 101 2.90 0.29 -0.39
C PRO A 101 4.23 -0.11 0.27
N PHE A 102 5.17 0.83 0.31
CA PHE A 102 6.37 0.64 1.13
C PHE A 102 6.09 0.89 2.61
N MET A 103 6.87 0.24 3.47
CA MET A 103 6.82 0.37 4.92
C MET A 103 8.23 0.19 5.48
N PHE A 104 8.83 1.28 5.95
CA PHE A 104 10.16 1.28 6.57
C PHE A 104 10.06 1.60 8.05
N LEU A 105 10.68 0.75 8.88
CA LEU A 105 10.78 0.94 10.32
C LEU A 105 12.25 1.09 10.69
N SER A 106 12.57 2.14 11.44
CA SER A 106 13.90 2.36 12.02
C SER A 106 13.78 2.41 13.53
N PHE A 107 14.31 1.37 14.18
CA PHE A 107 14.39 1.27 15.64
C PHE A 107 15.75 1.79 16.12
N PRO A 108 15.82 2.29 17.36
CA PRO A 108 17.10 2.69 17.94
C PRO A 108 17.97 1.45 18.23
N GLU A 109 19.27 1.54 18.04
CA GLU A 109 20.16 0.36 18.14
C GLU A 109 20.13 -0.33 19.51
N TRP A 110 19.95 0.43 20.59
CA TRP A 110 19.87 -0.14 21.94
C TRP A 110 18.68 -1.09 22.08
N PHE A 111 17.60 -0.88 21.31
CA PHE A 111 16.42 -1.75 21.34
C PHE A 111 16.79 -3.16 20.89
N PHE A 112 17.58 -3.30 19.83
CA PHE A 112 18.03 -4.60 19.35
C PHE A 112 19.00 -5.28 20.31
N ARG A 113 19.89 -4.51 20.97
CA ARG A 113 20.80 -5.04 22.00
C ARG A 113 20.03 -5.53 23.24
N LYS A 114 18.98 -4.81 23.64
CA LYS A 114 18.15 -5.15 24.81
C LYS A 114 17.16 -6.29 24.51
N TYR A 115 16.61 -6.33 23.30
CA TYR A 115 15.59 -7.30 22.88
C TYR A 115 16.02 -8.09 21.63
N PRO A 116 17.04 -8.98 21.76
CA PRO A 116 17.60 -9.70 20.61
C PRO A 116 16.58 -10.63 19.92
N LYS A 117 15.60 -11.17 20.66
CA LYS A 117 14.51 -11.97 20.09
C LYS A 117 13.61 -11.15 19.18
N PHE A 118 13.24 -9.93 19.57
CA PHE A 118 12.47 -9.02 18.73
C PHE A 118 13.28 -8.58 17.50
N ALA A 119 14.57 -8.34 17.65
CA ALA A 119 15.47 -8.04 16.53
C ALA A 119 15.49 -9.17 15.49
N LYS A 120 15.61 -10.43 15.95
CA LYS A 120 15.54 -11.61 15.09
C LYS A 120 14.20 -11.70 14.35
N ASN A 121 13.09 -11.49 15.06
CA ASN A 121 11.76 -11.56 14.46
C ASN A 121 11.56 -10.47 13.40
N LEU A 122 11.97 -9.23 13.67
CA LEU A 122 11.93 -8.13 12.69
C LEU A 122 12.75 -8.45 11.43
N GLU A 123 13.94 -9.02 11.60
CA GLU A 123 14.83 -9.40 10.49
C GLU A 123 14.23 -10.52 9.63
N LEU A 124 13.53 -11.49 10.23
CA LEU A 124 12.76 -12.50 9.48
C LEU A 124 11.55 -11.88 8.78
N ASN A 125 10.82 -11.01 9.49
CA ASN A 125 9.56 -10.43 9.06
C ASN A 125 9.67 -9.47 7.88
N LYS A 126 10.86 -8.90 7.62
CA LYS A 126 11.09 -8.05 6.44
C LYS A 126 10.77 -8.75 5.11
N ASN A 127 10.82 -10.08 5.08
CA ASN A 127 10.51 -10.93 3.92
C ASN A 127 9.19 -11.71 4.10
N ARG A 128 8.27 -11.21 4.92
CA ARG A 128 6.96 -11.83 5.20
C ARG A 128 5.82 -10.95 4.75
N LEU A 129 4.67 -11.56 4.47
CA LEU A 129 3.44 -10.84 4.17
C LEU A 129 2.95 -10.12 5.44
N THR A 130 2.96 -8.79 5.38
CA THR A 130 2.55 -7.89 6.45
C THR A 130 1.47 -6.94 5.98
N THR A 131 0.74 -6.37 6.94
CA THR A 131 -0.33 -5.41 6.70
C THR A 131 -0.28 -4.27 7.72
N PRO A 132 -0.99 -3.16 7.48
CA PRO A 132 -1.16 -2.12 8.50
C PRO A 132 -1.77 -2.63 9.82
N TYR A 133 -2.51 -3.74 9.83
CA TYR A 133 -2.99 -4.36 11.06
C TYR A 133 -1.85 -4.88 11.94
N ASP A 134 -0.77 -5.37 11.32
CA ASP A 134 0.42 -5.83 12.02
C ASP A 134 1.21 -4.65 12.61
N ILE A 135 1.22 -3.50 11.93
CA ILE A 135 1.78 -2.24 12.46
C ILE A 135 1.00 -1.78 13.69
N HIS A 136 -0.33 -1.79 13.62
CA HIS A 136 -1.18 -1.48 14.77
C HIS A 136 -0.90 -2.42 15.96
N ALA A 137 -0.83 -3.73 15.72
CA ALA A 137 -0.45 -4.70 16.76
C ALA A 137 0.97 -4.45 17.30
N THR A 138 1.90 -4.01 16.47
CA THR A 138 3.28 -3.65 16.86
C THR A 138 3.30 -2.44 17.79
N LEU A 139 2.55 -1.38 17.47
CA LEU A 139 2.46 -0.18 18.29
C LEU A 139 1.89 -0.49 19.69
N LEU A 140 0.89 -1.38 19.77
CA LEU A 140 0.37 -1.84 21.05
C LEU A 140 1.38 -2.71 21.81
N HIS A 141 2.10 -3.59 21.11
CA HIS A 141 3.13 -4.44 21.73
C HIS A 141 4.27 -3.62 22.32
N LEU A 142 4.62 -2.47 21.72
CA LEU A 142 5.65 -1.57 22.27
C LEU A 142 5.31 -0.99 23.65
N LEU A 143 4.03 -1.00 24.05
CA LEU A 143 3.58 -0.57 25.36
C LEU A 143 3.73 -1.66 26.44
N ASP A 144 3.93 -2.92 26.04
CA ASP A 144 4.06 -4.09 26.93
C ASP A 144 5.10 -5.08 26.38
N LEU A 145 6.37 -4.71 26.54
CA LEU A 145 7.52 -5.48 26.03
C LEU A 145 7.89 -6.70 26.90
N GLU A 146 7.14 -6.97 27.98
CA GLU A 146 7.33 -8.17 28.80
C GLU A 146 6.77 -9.42 28.09
N ARG A 147 5.81 -9.22 27.17
CA ARG A 147 5.26 -10.28 26.35
C ARG A 147 6.23 -10.65 25.24
N GLU A 148 6.39 -11.96 25.00
CA GLU A 148 7.17 -12.41 23.86
C GLU A 148 6.40 -12.31 22.54
N SER A 149 5.06 -12.37 22.61
CA SER A 149 4.17 -12.33 21.45
C SER A 149 2.93 -11.49 21.71
N PHE A 150 2.44 -10.84 20.66
CA PHE A 150 1.28 -9.96 20.75
C PHE A 150 0.41 -10.03 19.51
N PHE A 151 -0.88 -10.23 19.74
CA PHE A 151 -1.90 -10.41 18.71
C PHE A 151 -3.08 -9.49 18.98
N THR A 152 -3.69 -8.99 17.91
CA THR A 152 -4.97 -8.27 17.94
C THR A 152 -6.00 -9.07 17.14
N LEU A 153 -7.24 -8.56 17.06
CA LEU A 153 -8.28 -9.20 16.25
C LEU A 153 -7.88 -9.35 14.77
N HIS A 154 -7.10 -8.42 14.23
CA HIS A 154 -6.82 -8.34 12.79
C HIS A 154 -5.35 -8.58 12.40
N GLY A 155 -4.41 -8.37 13.32
CA GLY A 155 -2.98 -8.43 13.01
C GLY A 155 -2.14 -8.94 14.17
N GLN A 156 -0.91 -9.35 13.84
CA GLN A 156 0.10 -9.75 14.81
C GLN A 156 1.24 -8.75 14.84
N SER A 157 1.86 -8.56 15.99
CA SER A 157 3.01 -7.65 16.10
C SER A 157 4.17 -8.12 15.22
N LEU A 158 4.87 -7.18 14.59
CA LEU A 158 6.12 -7.43 13.86
C LEU A 158 7.28 -7.80 14.77
N LEU A 159 7.15 -7.62 16.09
CA LEU A 159 8.10 -8.14 17.08
C LEU A 159 7.87 -9.64 17.37
N THR A 160 6.78 -10.21 16.86
CA THR A 160 6.47 -11.64 16.86
C THR A 160 6.78 -12.21 15.48
N GLU A 161 7.38 -13.40 15.40
CA GLU A 161 7.66 -14.04 14.11
C GLU A 161 6.37 -14.25 13.31
N ILE A 162 6.35 -13.75 12.07
CA ILE A 162 5.26 -13.96 11.12
C ILE A 162 5.53 -15.25 10.35
N PRO A 163 4.54 -16.17 10.27
CA PRO A 163 4.68 -17.42 9.52
C PRO A 163 5.14 -17.19 8.07
N ALA A 164 6.05 -18.04 7.58
CA ALA A 164 6.56 -17.95 6.21
C ALA A 164 5.48 -18.20 5.17
N GLU A 165 4.53 -19.05 5.54
CA GLU A 165 3.39 -19.54 4.79
C GLU A 165 2.13 -18.70 4.97
N ARG A 166 2.21 -17.54 5.65
CA ARG A 166 1.07 -16.66 5.91
C ARG A 166 0.38 -16.28 4.60
N THR A 167 -0.89 -16.64 4.48
CA THR A 167 -1.70 -16.35 3.30
C THR A 167 -2.36 -14.97 3.39
N CYS A 168 -2.85 -14.45 2.27
CA CYS A 168 -3.69 -13.25 2.26
C CYS A 168 -4.90 -13.36 3.19
N ARG A 169 -5.49 -14.56 3.32
CA ARG A 169 -6.63 -14.78 4.23
C ARG A 169 -6.21 -14.64 5.68
N ASP A 170 -5.08 -15.21 6.06
CA ASP A 170 -4.51 -15.11 7.41
C ASP A 170 -4.09 -13.67 7.74
N ALA A 171 -3.73 -12.90 6.71
CA ALA A 171 -3.40 -11.49 6.81
C ALA A 171 -4.63 -10.55 6.71
N MET A 172 -5.86 -11.08 6.72
CA MET A 172 -7.10 -10.29 6.58
C MET A 172 -7.18 -9.47 5.27
N ILE A 173 -6.48 -9.90 4.22
CA ILE A 173 -6.51 -9.30 2.89
C ILE A 173 -7.62 -9.97 2.07
N ALA A 174 -8.61 -9.18 1.66
CA ALA A 174 -9.68 -9.68 0.79
C ALA A 174 -9.12 -10.19 -0.54
N LYS A 175 -9.74 -11.23 -1.11
CA LYS A 175 -9.26 -11.92 -2.32
C LYS A 175 -8.90 -10.98 -3.48
N HIS A 176 -9.67 -9.91 -3.69
CA HIS A 176 -9.46 -8.95 -4.79
C HIS A 176 -8.29 -7.96 -4.55
N TRP A 177 -7.80 -7.86 -3.31
CA TRP A 177 -6.63 -7.08 -2.91
C TRP A 177 -5.36 -7.94 -2.75
N CYS A 178 -5.48 -9.26 -2.81
CA CYS A 178 -4.34 -10.16 -2.61
C CYS A 178 -3.34 -10.05 -3.77
N ALA A 179 -2.14 -9.52 -3.50
CA ALA A 179 -1.06 -9.42 -4.47
C ALA A 179 -0.23 -10.72 -4.62
N CYS A 180 -0.44 -11.71 -3.74
CA CYS A 180 0.27 -12.99 -3.77
C CYS A 180 -0.19 -13.92 -4.91
N GLN A 181 -1.25 -13.58 -5.62
CA GLN A 181 -1.78 -14.40 -6.71
C GLN A 181 -0.85 -14.32 -7.93
N THR A 182 -0.54 -15.48 -8.50
CA THR A 182 0.19 -15.57 -9.77
C THR A 182 -0.81 -15.59 -10.92
N HIS A 183 -0.54 -14.81 -11.96
CA HIS A 183 -1.45 -14.63 -13.08
C HIS A 183 -0.78 -15.02 -14.40
N LYS A 184 -1.45 -15.84 -15.20
CA LYS A 184 -1.02 -16.19 -16.56
C LYS A 184 -1.78 -15.36 -17.59
N LEU A 185 -1.06 -14.82 -18.57
CA LEU A 185 -1.68 -14.14 -19.71
C LEU A 185 -2.44 -15.14 -20.58
N ILE A 186 -3.64 -14.78 -20.99
CA ILE A 186 -4.49 -15.58 -21.88
C ILE A 186 -5.04 -14.73 -23.03
N ALA A 187 -5.56 -15.38 -24.06
CA ALA A 187 -6.07 -14.69 -25.23
C ALA A 187 -7.31 -13.86 -24.90
N THR A 188 -7.37 -12.62 -25.39
CA THR A 188 -8.50 -11.71 -25.16
C THR A 188 -9.76 -12.11 -25.93
N ASN A 189 -9.63 -12.97 -26.95
CA ASN A 189 -10.72 -13.55 -27.72
C ASN A 189 -11.23 -14.89 -27.15
N ASP A 190 -10.67 -15.36 -26.03
CA ASP A 190 -11.16 -16.55 -25.33
C ASP A 190 -12.65 -16.38 -24.96
N SER A 191 -13.43 -17.45 -25.14
CA SER A 191 -14.88 -17.42 -24.93
C SER A 191 -15.26 -17.02 -23.50
N ASN A 192 -14.54 -17.55 -22.50
CA ASN A 192 -14.80 -17.23 -21.09
C ASN A 192 -14.44 -15.78 -20.77
N VAL A 193 -13.33 -15.28 -21.33
CA VAL A 193 -12.92 -13.87 -21.19
C VAL A 193 -13.97 -12.95 -21.79
N ARG A 194 -14.48 -13.25 -22.98
CA ARG A 194 -15.53 -12.46 -23.64
C ARG A 194 -16.83 -12.49 -22.84
N GLN A 195 -17.23 -13.65 -22.33
CA GLN A 195 -18.42 -13.78 -21.49
C GLN A 195 -18.30 -13.00 -20.18
N ALA A 196 -17.15 -13.09 -19.51
CA ALA A 196 -16.86 -12.35 -18.29
C ALA A 196 -16.85 -10.83 -18.55
N ALA A 197 -16.22 -10.36 -19.63
CA ALA A 197 -16.24 -8.96 -20.03
C ALA A 197 -17.67 -8.44 -20.25
N LEU A 198 -18.51 -9.20 -20.96
CA LEU A 198 -19.92 -8.85 -21.16
C LEU A 198 -20.70 -8.85 -19.84
N ALA A 199 -20.44 -9.79 -18.93
CA ALA A 199 -21.08 -9.83 -17.61
C ALA A 199 -20.71 -8.60 -16.77
N ILE A 200 -19.45 -8.17 -16.79
CA ILE A 200 -18.99 -6.94 -16.13
C ILE A 200 -19.76 -5.73 -16.67
N VAL A 201 -19.83 -5.57 -18.00
CA VAL A 201 -20.56 -4.44 -18.62
C VAL A 201 -22.05 -4.47 -18.25
N ARG A 202 -22.69 -5.64 -18.25
CA ARG A 202 -24.09 -5.79 -17.81
C ARG A 202 -24.28 -5.34 -16.36
N ASN A 203 -23.40 -5.77 -15.46
CA ASN A 203 -23.47 -5.41 -14.05
C ASN A 203 -23.27 -3.90 -13.84
N VAL A 204 -22.29 -3.30 -14.52
CA VAL A 204 -22.07 -1.84 -14.47
C VAL A 204 -23.31 -1.09 -14.97
N ASN A 205 -23.90 -1.51 -16.09
CA ASN A 205 -25.15 -0.90 -16.57
C ASN A 205 -26.31 -1.08 -15.58
N GLN A 206 -26.41 -2.20 -14.88
CA GLN A 206 -27.41 -2.39 -13.84
C GLN A 206 -27.24 -1.40 -12.69
N LEU A 207 -26.00 -1.15 -12.25
CA LEU A 207 -25.68 -0.13 -11.24
C LEU A 207 -25.97 1.29 -11.75
N LEU A 208 -25.79 1.54 -13.06
CA LEU A 208 -26.05 2.83 -13.68
C LEU A 208 -27.52 3.09 -14.02
N LYS A 209 -28.41 2.09 -13.94
CA LYS A 209 -29.84 2.22 -14.29
C LYS A 209 -30.53 3.46 -13.69
N PRO A 210 -30.35 3.80 -12.40
CA PRO A 210 -30.97 5.00 -11.82
C PRO A 210 -30.55 6.31 -12.47
N PHE A 211 -29.40 6.31 -13.15
CA PHE A 211 -28.76 7.49 -13.75
C PHE A 211 -28.92 7.55 -15.28
N PHE A 212 -29.74 6.69 -15.89
CA PHE A 212 -29.89 6.66 -17.35
C PHE A 212 -30.50 7.92 -17.97
N LYS A 213 -31.10 8.80 -17.16
CA LYS A 213 -31.49 10.15 -17.61
C LYS A 213 -30.30 11.08 -17.88
N LEU A 214 -29.15 10.79 -17.27
CA LEU A 214 -27.91 11.57 -17.38
C LEU A 214 -26.82 10.82 -18.16
N CYS A 215 -26.83 9.48 -18.13
CA CYS A 215 -25.81 8.62 -18.70
C CYS A 215 -26.39 7.65 -19.74
N VAL A 216 -25.74 7.52 -20.89
CA VAL A 216 -26.08 6.48 -21.89
C VAL A 216 -25.56 5.12 -21.40
N PRO A 217 -26.29 4.00 -21.63
CA PRO A 217 -25.78 2.66 -21.34
C PRO A 217 -24.42 2.41 -22.02
N LEU A 218 -23.58 1.61 -21.36
CA LEU A 218 -22.25 1.26 -21.87
C LEU A 218 -22.33 -0.01 -22.73
N LYS A 219 -21.54 -0.08 -23.80
CA LYS A 219 -21.29 -1.31 -24.55
C LYS A 219 -19.81 -1.69 -24.47
N LEU A 220 -19.54 -2.99 -24.54
CA LEU A 220 -18.16 -3.50 -24.57
C LEU A 220 -17.49 -3.03 -25.87
N GLY A 221 -16.40 -2.28 -25.75
CA GLY A 221 -15.60 -1.81 -26.88
C GLY A 221 -14.47 -2.79 -27.22
N LYS A 222 -13.49 -2.91 -26.32
CA LYS A 222 -12.33 -3.79 -26.49
C LYS A 222 -11.95 -4.46 -25.17
N ILE A 223 -11.38 -5.66 -25.24
CA ILE A 223 -10.71 -6.31 -24.11
C ILE A 223 -9.22 -6.01 -24.27
N LEU A 224 -8.63 -5.33 -23.30
CA LEU A 224 -7.26 -4.80 -23.37
C LEU A 224 -6.22 -5.77 -22.79
N ASP A 225 -6.56 -6.45 -21.69
CA ASP A 225 -5.70 -7.41 -21.00
C ASP A 225 -6.61 -8.49 -20.38
N ALA A 226 -6.19 -9.74 -20.47
CA ALA A 226 -6.91 -10.87 -19.90
C ALA A 226 -5.91 -11.84 -19.27
N ARG A 227 -6.13 -12.15 -18.00
CA ARG A 227 -5.29 -13.05 -17.23
C ARG A 227 -6.13 -14.00 -16.42
N ILE A 228 -5.62 -15.20 -16.21
CA ILE A 228 -6.21 -16.19 -15.30
C ILE A 228 -5.32 -16.34 -14.08
N VAL A 229 -5.91 -16.40 -12.89
CA VAL A 229 -5.19 -16.76 -11.67
C VAL A 229 -4.75 -18.20 -11.80
N MET A 230 -3.46 -18.47 -11.65
CA MET A 230 -2.96 -19.83 -11.57
C MET A 230 -3.31 -20.39 -10.21
N ALA A 231 -3.86 -21.60 -10.17
CA ALA A 231 -3.94 -22.34 -8.92
C ALA A 231 -2.51 -22.65 -8.47
N ASN A 232 -2.25 -22.54 -7.16
CA ASN A 232 -1.07 -23.19 -6.60
C ASN A 232 -1.28 -24.69 -6.79
N GLU A 233 -0.36 -25.37 -7.47
CA GLU A 233 -0.47 -26.80 -7.79
C GLU A 233 -0.63 -27.68 -6.53
N ASP A 234 -0.24 -27.16 -5.36
CA ASP A 234 -0.32 -27.81 -4.04
C ASP A 234 -1.69 -27.68 -3.33
N LEU A 235 -2.66 -26.98 -3.92
CA LEU A 235 -4.00 -26.82 -3.33
C LEU A 235 -5.06 -27.55 -4.15
N LEU A 236 -5.98 -28.22 -3.44
CA LEU A 236 -7.10 -29.02 -3.95
C LEU A 236 -7.71 -28.48 -5.27
N PRO A 237 -8.20 -29.36 -6.17
CA PRO A 237 -8.68 -28.97 -7.49
C PRO A 237 -9.71 -27.83 -7.39
N VAL A 238 -9.29 -26.64 -7.83
CA VAL A 238 -10.15 -25.46 -7.79
C VAL A 238 -11.22 -25.63 -8.86
N THR A 239 -12.47 -25.78 -8.45
CA THR A 239 -13.63 -25.90 -9.36
C THR A 239 -13.98 -24.58 -10.04
N THR A 240 -13.40 -23.47 -9.59
CA THR A 240 -13.63 -22.11 -10.08
C THR A 240 -12.34 -21.51 -10.63
N LYS A 241 -12.44 -20.76 -11.73
CA LYS A 241 -11.31 -20.05 -12.35
C LYS A 241 -11.53 -18.55 -12.16
N ASP A 242 -10.56 -17.87 -11.57
CA ASP A 242 -10.60 -16.42 -11.42
C ASP A 242 -9.90 -15.74 -12.60
N TYR A 243 -10.53 -14.69 -13.11
CA TYR A 243 -10.01 -13.91 -14.22
C TYR A 243 -9.77 -12.46 -13.79
N LEU A 244 -8.64 -11.91 -14.20
CA LEU A 244 -8.35 -10.48 -14.14
C LEU A 244 -8.43 -9.93 -15.56
N ILE A 245 -9.46 -9.12 -15.83
CA ILE A 245 -9.75 -8.61 -17.17
C ILE A 245 -9.77 -7.09 -17.13
N THR A 246 -9.09 -6.46 -18.07
CA THR A 246 -9.19 -5.01 -18.32
C THR A 246 -9.98 -4.78 -19.59
N ILE A 247 -11.08 -4.06 -19.48
CA ILE A 247 -11.98 -3.76 -20.60
C ILE A 247 -12.03 -2.27 -20.87
N HIS A 248 -12.16 -1.93 -22.14
CA HIS A 248 -12.55 -0.61 -22.61
C HIS A 248 -14.03 -0.66 -23.01
N VAL A 249 -14.81 0.27 -22.48
CA VAL A 249 -16.24 0.44 -22.75
C VAL A 249 -16.47 1.73 -23.50
N ILE A 250 -17.53 1.78 -24.30
CA ILE A 250 -17.93 2.95 -25.08
C ILE A 250 -19.42 3.23 -24.85
N PRO A 251 -19.90 4.48 -25.02
CA PRO A 251 -21.33 4.77 -25.02
C PRO A 251 -22.07 3.92 -26.06
N SER A 252 -23.27 3.46 -25.74
CA SER A 252 -24.05 2.63 -26.66
C SER A 252 -24.57 3.41 -27.87
N GLY A 253 -24.82 4.72 -27.69
CA GLY A 253 -25.29 5.67 -28.72
C GLY A 253 -24.18 6.47 -29.38
#